data_AF-A0A5D2MVB8-F1
#
_entry.id   AF-A0A5D2MVB8-F1
#
_cell.length_a   1.000
_cell.length_b   1.000
_cell.length_c   1.000
_cell.angle_alpha   90.00
_cell.angle_beta   90.00
_cell.angle_gamma   90.00
#
_symmetry.space_group_name_H-M   'P 1'
#
loop_
_entity.id
_entity.type
_entity.pdbx_description
1 polymer ?
#
loop_
_entity_poly.entity_id
_entity_poly.type
_entity_poly.pdbx_seq_one_letter_code
_entity_poly.pdbx_strand_id
1 'polypeptide(L)'
;MGIKREIKILQNLCGGPNIIKLLDIVRDQHSKAPSLVFEYVNNTDFKVLYPTLTDYDIRYYIYELLKALDYCHSQGIMLRDVKPHNIMIDHELRKLRLIDWGLAEFYHPGKEYNVRVASRYFKGPELLIDLQDYDYSLDMWSLGCMFAGMIFRKEPFFYGHDNNDQLVKIAKAQPKTLVQIH
;
A
#
# COMPACT_ATOMS: atom_id res chain seq x y z
N MET A 1 -14.91 11.23 10.90
CA MET A 1 -13.74 10.73 11.69
C MET A 1 -12.49 10.48 10.84
N GLY A 2 -12.60 9.97 9.60
CA GLY A 2 -11.43 9.63 8.76
C GLY A 2 -10.44 10.79 8.47
N ILE A 3 -10.94 11.94 8.02
CA ILE A 3 -10.06 13.04 7.55
C ILE A 3 -9.10 13.59 8.63
N LYS A 4 -9.54 13.68 9.90
CA LYS A 4 -8.68 14.14 10.99
C LYS A 4 -7.54 13.16 11.28
N ARG A 5 -7.82 11.85 11.18
CA ARG A 5 -6.82 10.79 11.35
C ARG A 5 -5.80 10.85 10.23
N GLU A 6 -6.25 10.93 8.98
CA GLU A 6 -5.37 11.05 7.81
C GLU A 6 -4.45 12.26 7.90
N ILE A 7 -5.00 13.44 8.22
CA ILE A 7 -4.20 14.67 8.45
C ILE A 7 -3.15 14.44 9.54
N LYS A 8 -3.53 13.85 10.67
CA LYS A 8 -2.61 13.64 11.79
C LYS A 8 -1.50 12.65 11.43
N ILE A 9 -1.82 11.59 10.71
CA ILE A 9 -0.85 10.62 10.18
C ILE A 9 0.12 11.30 9.21
N LEU A 10 -0.39 12.05 8.22
CA LEU A 10 0.45 12.78 7.26
C LEU A 10 1.36 13.80 7.92
N GLN A 11 0.87 14.51 8.95
CA GLN A 11 1.69 15.43 9.74
C GLN A 11 2.80 14.71 10.51
N ASN A 12 2.50 13.56 11.13
CA ASN A 12 3.49 12.77 11.85
C ASN A 12 4.56 12.16 10.92
N LEU A 13 4.17 11.76 9.70
CA LEU A 13 5.07 11.13 8.73
C LEU A 13 5.80 12.13 7.83
N CYS A 14 5.49 13.42 7.92
CA CYS A 14 6.09 14.45 7.07
C CYS A 14 7.62 14.46 7.19
N GLY A 15 8.31 14.48 6.05
CA GLY A 15 9.77 14.40 5.98
C GLY A 15 10.34 12.98 5.96
N GLY A 16 9.49 11.97 6.14
CA GLY A 16 9.88 10.56 6.02
C GLY A 16 10.33 10.17 4.61
N PRO A 17 11.21 9.15 4.48
CA PRO A 17 11.63 8.64 3.20
C PRO A 17 10.42 8.13 2.39
N ASN A 18 10.29 8.64 1.17
CA ASN A 18 9.27 8.21 0.21
C ASN A 18 7.81 8.34 0.68
N ILE A 19 7.54 9.13 1.72
CA ILE A 19 6.19 9.52 2.11
C ILE A 19 5.77 10.76 1.31
N ILE A 20 4.54 10.78 0.79
CA ILE A 20 4.01 11.97 0.12
C ILE A 20 3.97 13.18 1.08
N LYS A 21 4.49 14.32 0.62
CA LYS A 21 4.49 15.54 1.42
C LYS A 21 3.13 16.25 1.36
N LEU A 22 2.44 16.33 2.50
CA LEU A 22 1.31 17.25 2.68
C LEU A 22 1.85 18.69 2.78
N LEU A 23 1.42 19.55 1.85
CA LEU A 23 1.84 20.95 1.75
C LEU A 23 0.87 21.89 2.45
N ASP A 24 -0.45 21.66 2.30
CA ASP A 24 -1.48 22.52 2.87
C ASP A 24 -2.80 21.77 3.06
N ILE A 25 -3.68 22.34 3.89
CA ILE A 25 -5.04 21.86 4.13
C ILE A 25 -5.99 23.03 3.90
N VAL A 26 -6.65 23.03 2.75
CA VAL A 26 -7.57 24.09 2.36
C VAL A 26 -9.02 23.65 2.58
N ARG A 27 -9.94 24.60 2.62
CA ARG A 27 -11.37 24.33 2.68
C ARG A 27 -12.06 25.12 1.59
N ASP A 28 -12.93 24.45 0.85
CA ASP A 28 -13.80 25.12 -0.09
C ASP A 28 -14.70 26.14 0.65
N GLN A 29 -14.84 27.35 0.10
CA GLN A 29 -15.54 28.43 0.78
C GLN A 29 -17.05 28.16 0.88
N HIS A 30 -17.62 27.44 -0.09
CA HIS A 30 -19.06 27.20 -0.18
C HIS A 30 -19.47 25.91 0.55
N SER A 31 -18.94 24.77 0.13
CA SER A 31 -19.25 23.44 0.67
C SER A 31 -18.59 23.16 2.03
N LYS A 32 -17.57 23.95 2.41
CA LYS A 32 -16.71 23.72 3.58
C LYS A 32 -15.97 22.37 3.55
N ALA A 33 -15.95 21.70 2.40
CA ALA A 33 -15.23 20.44 2.22
C ALA A 33 -13.71 20.68 2.39
N PRO A 34 -13.03 19.90 3.25
CA PRO A 34 -11.58 19.96 3.35
C PRO A 34 -10.92 19.30 2.14
N SER A 35 -9.86 19.92 1.63
CA SER A 35 -8.99 19.37 0.58
C SER A 35 -7.55 19.36 1.06
N LEU A 36 -6.85 18.28 0.76
CA LEU A 36 -5.43 18.11 1.08
C LEU A 36 -4.60 18.47 -0.15
N VAL A 37 -3.60 19.34 0.02
CA VAL A 37 -2.68 19.76 -1.04
C VAL A 37 -1.35 19.05 -0.84
N PHE A 38 -0.84 18.38 -1.87
CA PHE A 38 0.38 17.57 -1.80
C PHE A 38 1.45 18.05 -2.77
N GLU A 39 2.70 17.59 -2.57
CA GLU A 39 3.72 17.70 -3.61
C GLU A 39 3.25 17.01 -4.90
N TYR A 40 3.60 17.59 -6.05
CA TYR A 40 3.37 16.96 -7.34
C TYR A 40 4.37 15.83 -7.58
N VAL A 41 3.90 14.72 -8.13
CA VAL A 41 4.73 13.58 -8.57
C VAL A 41 4.34 13.27 -10.01
N ASN A 42 5.31 13.26 -10.93
CA ASN A 42 5.08 12.92 -12.33
C ASN A 42 4.91 11.40 -12.49
N ASN A 43 3.73 10.91 -12.12
CA ASN A 43 3.45 9.49 -12.07
C ASN A 43 3.19 8.88 -13.45
N THR A 44 3.83 7.74 -13.74
CA THR A 44 3.41 6.84 -14.82
C THR A 44 2.46 5.77 -14.27
N ASP A 45 1.32 5.54 -14.92
CA ASP A 45 0.37 4.50 -14.50
C ASP A 45 1.06 3.13 -14.43
N PHE A 46 0.85 2.39 -13.34
CA PHE A 46 1.54 1.13 -13.10
C PHE A 46 1.24 0.06 -14.16
N LYS A 47 0.08 0.09 -14.83
CA LYS A 47 -0.24 -0.85 -15.91
C LYS A 47 0.62 -0.62 -17.15
N VAL A 48 1.13 0.61 -17.32
CA VAL A 48 2.07 0.97 -18.39
C VAL A 48 3.50 0.75 -17.92
N LEU A 49 3.84 1.19 -16.69
CA LEU A 49 5.20 1.16 -16.18
C LEU A 49 5.66 -0.25 -15.80
N TYR A 50 4.87 -1.01 -15.03
CA TYR A 50 5.34 -2.29 -14.48
C TYR A 50 5.81 -3.26 -15.57
N PRO A 51 5.12 -3.44 -16.71
CA PRO A 51 5.58 -4.28 -17.81
C PRO A 51 6.95 -3.92 -18.39
N THR A 52 7.39 -2.65 -18.28
CA THR A 52 8.68 -2.18 -18.82
C THR A 52 9.83 -2.31 -17.83
N LEU A 53 9.55 -2.48 -16.54
CA LEU A 53 10.58 -2.56 -15.50
C LEU A 53 11.50 -3.78 -15.71
N THR A 54 12.80 -3.54 -15.56
CA THR A 54 13.81 -4.59 -15.47
C THR A 54 13.78 -5.26 -14.10
N ASP A 55 14.45 -6.42 -13.95
CA ASP A 55 14.65 -7.05 -12.64
C ASP A 55 15.27 -6.08 -11.62
N TYR A 56 16.27 -5.29 -12.05
CA TYR A 56 16.90 -4.30 -11.19
C TYR A 56 15.93 -3.18 -10.78
N ASP A 57 15.09 -2.70 -11.70
CA ASP A 57 14.09 -1.67 -11.37
C ASP A 57 13.04 -2.17 -10.39
N ILE A 58 12.58 -3.41 -10.54
CA ILE A 58 11.64 -4.03 -9.59
C ILE A 58 12.28 -4.07 -8.20
N ARG A 59 13.51 -4.57 -8.08
CA ARG A 59 14.25 -4.60 -6.79
C ARG A 59 14.42 -3.21 -6.21
N TYR A 60 14.77 -2.23 -7.04
CA TYR A 60 14.94 -0.84 -6.66
C TYR A 60 13.67 -0.24 -6.09
N TYR A 61 12.53 -0.32 -6.80
CA TYR A 61 11.28 0.28 -6.34
C TYR A 61 10.66 -0.47 -5.16
N ILE A 62 10.82 -1.80 -5.08
CA ILE A 62 10.46 -2.55 -3.88
C ILE A 62 11.27 -2.08 -2.68
N TYR A 63 12.57 -1.85 -2.83
CA TYR A 63 13.41 -1.33 -1.76
C TYR A 63 13.02 0.10 -1.35
N GLU A 64 12.72 0.98 -2.30
CA GLU A 64 12.23 2.33 -2.01
C GLU A 64 10.87 2.33 -1.28
N LEU A 65 9.99 1.38 -1.61
CA LEU A 65 8.72 1.18 -0.89
C LEU A 65 8.95 0.61 0.51
N LEU A 66 9.87 -0.34 0.68
CA LEU A 66 10.24 -0.89 1.98
C LEU A 66 10.74 0.20 2.94
N LYS A 67 11.51 1.19 2.44
CA LYS A 67 11.90 2.37 3.26
C LYS A 67 10.70 3.15 3.78
N ALA A 68 9.66 3.35 2.95
CA ALA A 68 8.46 4.06 3.36
C ALA A 68 7.67 3.27 4.41
N LEU A 69 7.54 1.96 4.21
CA LEU A 69 6.85 1.06 5.14
C LEU A 69 7.58 0.94 6.48
N ASP A 70 8.88 0.67 6.46
CA ASP A 70 9.72 0.62 7.67
C ASP A 70 9.62 1.94 8.45
N TYR A 71 9.69 3.07 7.75
CA TYR A 71 9.53 4.37 8.38
C TYR A 71 8.16 4.53 9.03
N CYS A 72 7.04 4.29 8.33
CA CYS A 72 5.73 4.50 8.95
C CYS A 72 5.44 3.49 10.07
N HIS A 73 5.90 2.24 9.94
CA HIS A 73 5.82 1.23 10.99
C HIS A 73 6.61 1.65 12.23
N SER A 74 7.81 2.21 12.06
CA SER A 74 8.63 2.76 13.16
C SER A 74 7.95 3.94 13.88
N GLN A 75 7.05 4.65 13.19
CA GLN A 75 6.23 5.73 13.74
C GLN A 75 4.89 5.23 14.31
N GLY A 76 4.70 3.90 14.43
CA GLY A 76 3.51 3.29 15.00
C GLY A 76 2.28 3.37 14.10
N ILE A 77 2.45 3.45 12.78
CA ILE A 77 1.37 3.62 11.82
C ILE A 77 1.36 2.45 10.83
N MET A 78 0.19 1.84 10.62
CA MET A 78 -0.08 0.87 9.56
C MET A 78 -0.76 1.57 8.39
N LEU A 79 -0.38 1.29 7.13
CA LEU A 79 -1.02 1.91 5.96
C LEU A 79 -2.38 1.28 5.64
N ARG A 80 -2.45 -0.06 5.66
CA ARG A 80 -3.65 -0.89 5.45
C ARG A 80 -4.30 -0.79 4.06
N ASP A 81 -3.59 -0.26 3.07
CA ASP A 81 -4.02 -0.25 1.65
C ASP A 81 -2.82 -0.17 0.69
N VAL A 82 -1.76 -0.93 0.96
CA VAL A 82 -0.62 -1.04 0.03
C VAL A 82 -1.09 -1.73 -1.25
N LYS A 83 -0.99 -1.03 -2.38
CA LYS A 83 -1.35 -1.51 -3.72
C LYS A 83 -0.68 -0.62 -4.78
N PRO A 84 -0.55 -1.08 -6.05
CA PRO A 84 0.07 -0.29 -7.12
C PRO A 84 -0.50 1.11 -7.29
N HIS A 85 -1.82 1.28 -7.13
CA HIS A 85 -2.50 2.56 -7.28
C HIS A 85 -2.07 3.60 -6.24
N ASN A 86 -1.56 3.16 -5.08
CA ASN A 86 -1.14 4.03 -3.99
C ASN A 86 0.39 4.26 -4.00
N ILE A 87 1.07 3.89 -5.09
CA ILE A 87 2.51 4.06 -5.26
C ILE A 87 2.75 4.90 -6.50
N MET A 88 3.14 6.16 -6.30
CA MET A 88 3.49 7.05 -7.40
C MET A 88 4.97 6.90 -7.75
N ILE A 89 5.26 6.70 -9.04
CA ILE A 89 6.63 6.56 -9.54
C ILE A 89 6.88 7.55 -10.66
N ASP A 90 7.85 8.42 -10.42
CA ASP A 90 8.54 9.16 -11.47
C ASP A 90 9.75 8.31 -11.90
N HIS A 91 9.63 7.66 -13.06
CA HIS A 91 10.64 6.71 -13.51
C HIS A 91 11.90 7.40 -14.03
N GLU A 92 11.76 8.58 -14.63
CA GLU A 92 12.87 9.38 -15.14
C GLU A 92 13.78 9.84 -14.01
N LEU A 93 13.20 10.32 -12.91
CA LEU A 93 13.93 10.75 -11.72
C LEU A 93 14.21 9.63 -10.72
N ARG A 94 13.74 8.40 -11.01
CA ARG A 94 13.78 7.25 -10.10
C ARG A 94 13.20 7.55 -8.70
N LYS A 95 12.15 8.35 -8.62
CA LYS A 95 11.54 8.78 -7.36
C LYS A 95 10.24 8.03 -7.08
N LEU A 96 10.10 7.50 -5.87
CA LEU A 96 8.88 6.83 -5.40
C LEU A 96 8.20 7.65 -4.29
N ARG A 97 6.87 7.69 -4.29
CA ARG A 97 6.05 8.22 -3.19
C ARG A 97 4.90 7.27 -2.84
N LEU A 98 4.79 6.93 -1.57
CA LEU A 98 3.63 6.25 -1.00
C LEU A 98 2.55 7.29 -0.66
N ILE A 99 1.37 7.10 -1.25
CA ILE A 99 0.23 8.03 -1.16
C ILE A 99 -0.99 7.36 -0.50
N ASP A 100 -2.08 8.13 -0.38
CA ASP A 100 -3.39 7.71 0.13
C ASP A 100 -3.32 7.07 1.53
N TRP A 101 -3.29 7.94 2.54
CA TRP A 101 -3.22 7.56 3.96
C TRP A 101 -4.62 7.52 4.61
N GLY A 102 -5.70 7.53 3.83
CA GLY A 102 -7.07 7.61 4.34
C GLY A 102 -7.50 6.38 5.15
N LEU A 103 -6.96 5.21 4.80
CA LEU A 103 -7.19 3.94 5.50
C LEU A 103 -6.14 3.64 6.58
N ALA A 104 -5.06 4.42 6.67
CA ALA A 104 -4.01 4.22 7.65
C ALA A 104 -4.52 4.38 9.09
N GLU A 105 -3.82 3.76 10.05
CA GLU A 105 -4.22 3.76 11.46
C GLU A 105 -3.03 3.62 12.41
N PHE A 106 -3.18 4.19 13.61
CA PHE A 106 -2.21 4.01 14.68
C PHE A 106 -2.30 2.62 15.29
N TYR A 107 -1.16 1.93 15.36
CA TYR A 107 -1.05 0.64 16.02
C TYR A 107 -1.02 0.80 17.55
N HIS A 108 -1.76 -0.07 18.24
CA HIS A 108 -1.83 -0.17 19.69
C HIS A 108 -1.93 -1.66 20.04
N PRO A 109 -1.01 -2.19 20.87
CA PRO A 109 -1.04 -3.60 21.27
C PRO A 109 -2.41 -4.01 21.87
N GLY A 110 -2.95 -5.14 21.42
CA GLY A 110 -4.22 -5.69 21.89
C GLY A 110 -5.48 -4.95 21.43
N LYS A 111 -5.35 -3.93 20.56
CA LYS A 111 -6.50 -3.26 19.96
C LYS A 111 -7.04 -4.11 18.79
N GLU A 112 -8.36 -4.29 18.76
CA GLU A 112 -9.07 -4.83 17.61
C GLU A 112 -9.30 -3.75 16.55
N TYR A 113 -9.07 -4.10 15.29
CA TYR A 113 -9.19 -3.24 14.13
C TYR A 113 -10.21 -3.77 13.13
N ASN A 114 -10.90 -2.85 12.46
CA ASN A 114 -11.85 -3.19 11.40
C ASN A 114 -11.15 -3.91 10.23
N VAL A 115 -11.62 -5.09 9.84
CA VAL A 115 -11.06 -5.90 8.74
C VAL A 115 -11.52 -5.47 7.34
N ARG A 116 -12.49 -4.56 7.25
CA ARG A 116 -13.02 -4.01 5.97
C ARG A 116 -12.12 -2.88 5.42
N VAL A 117 -10.82 -3.15 5.38
CA VAL A 117 -9.76 -2.29 4.83
C VAL A 117 -9.03 -3.00 3.70
N ALA A 118 -8.13 -2.32 2.98
CA ALA A 118 -7.45 -2.83 1.79
C ALA A 118 -8.35 -3.21 0.61
N SER A 119 -7.78 -3.12 -0.58
CA SER A 119 -8.39 -3.61 -1.82
C SER A 119 -8.31 -5.14 -1.92
N ARG A 120 -9.37 -5.81 -2.41
CA ARG A 120 -9.57 -7.28 -2.33
C ARG A 120 -8.31 -8.12 -2.60
N TYR A 121 -7.62 -7.85 -3.71
CA TYR A 121 -6.49 -8.67 -4.17
C TYR A 121 -5.24 -8.57 -3.28
N PHE A 122 -5.20 -7.58 -2.40
CA PHE A 122 -4.10 -7.29 -1.49
C PHE A 122 -4.48 -7.57 -0.02
N LYS A 123 -5.70 -8.05 0.26
CA LYS A 123 -6.12 -8.39 1.62
C LYS A 123 -5.28 -9.56 2.15
N GLY A 124 -4.71 -9.37 3.34
CA GLY A 124 -4.10 -10.42 4.15
C GLY A 124 -5.12 -11.49 4.57
N PRO A 125 -4.71 -12.75 4.76
CA PRO A 125 -5.58 -13.82 5.26
C PRO A 125 -6.31 -13.43 6.54
N GLU A 126 -5.65 -12.69 7.44
CA GLU A 126 -6.21 -12.13 8.68
C GLU A 126 -7.49 -11.33 8.43
N LEU A 127 -7.54 -10.52 7.37
CA LEU A 127 -8.75 -9.75 7.00
C LEU A 127 -9.85 -10.64 6.42
N LEU A 128 -9.47 -11.75 5.78
CA LEU A 128 -10.39 -12.67 5.11
C LEU A 128 -11.03 -13.67 6.08
N ILE A 129 -10.38 -13.93 7.22
CA ILE A 129 -10.87 -14.81 8.30
C ILE A 129 -11.39 -14.04 9.53
N ASP A 130 -11.50 -12.72 9.45
CA ASP A 130 -11.99 -11.83 10.51
C ASP A 130 -11.13 -11.82 11.79
N LEU A 131 -9.81 -11.97 11.65
CA LEU A 131 -8.85 -11.79 12.74
C LEU A 131 -8.57 -10.29 12.91
N GLN A 132 -9.03 -9.70 14.02
CA GLN A 132 -9.08 -8.23 14.18
C GLN A 132 -7.86 -7.64 14.90
N ASP A 133 -7.07 -8.43 15.60
CA ASP A 133 -5.87 -8.01 16.35
C ASP A 133 -4.60 -7.98 15.48
N TYR A 134 -4.76 -7.68 14.20
CA TYR A 134 -3.66 -7.59 13.23
C TYR A 134 -2.76 -6.36 13.44
N ASP A 135 -1.57 -6.40 12.83
CA ASP A 135 -0.52 -5.40 12.98
C ASP A 135 0.09 -4.97 11.64
N TYR A 136 1.28 -4.37 11.71
CA TYR A 136 2.06 -3.89 10.56
C TYR A 136 2.32 -4.97 9.49
N SER A 137 2.29 -6.25 9.85
CA SER A 137 2.51 -7.37 8.91
C SER A 137 1.47 -7.45 7.80
N LEU A 138 0.29 -6.84 7.98
CA LEU A 138 -0.73 -6.70 6.93
C LEU A 138 -0.19 -5.95 5.70
N ASP A 139 0.60 -4.91 5.91
CA ASP A 139 1.21 -4.14 4.81
C ASP A 139 2.25 -5.01 4.06
N MET A 140 2.92 -5.91 4.78
CA MET A 140 3.92 -6.82 4.20
C MET A 140 3.29 -7.91 3.34
N TRP A 141 2.11 -8.43 3.72
CA TRP A 141 1.34 -9.32 2.85
C TRP A 141 0.95 -8.62 1.54
N SER A 142 0.44 -7.40 1.66
CA SER A 142 0.01 -6.58 0.54
C SER A 142 1.18 -6.27 -0.42
N LEU A 143 2.35 -5.93 0.14
CA LEU A 143 3.61 -5.79 -0.60
C LEU A 143 3.98 -7.09 -1.33
N GLY A 144 3.88 -8.25 -0.67
CA GLY A 144 4.17 -9.55 -1.26
C GLY A 144 3.28 -9.86 -2.46
N CYS A 145 1.99 -9.56 -2.37
CA CYS A 145 1.04 -9.70 -3.48
C CYS A 145 1.43 -8.83 -4.70
N MET A 146 1.83 -7.59 -4.44
CA MET A 146 2.28 -6.68 -5.48
C MET A 146 3.62 -7.13 -6.11
N PHE A 147 4.57 -7.54 -5.29
CA PHE A 147 5.86 -8.05 -5.74
C PHE A 147 5.70 -9.30 -6.61
N ALA A 148 4.85 -10.24 -6.18
CA ALA A 148 4.49 -11.42 -6.96
C ALA A 148 3.86 -11.04 -8.31
N GLY A 149 2.97 -10.03 -8.34
CA GLY A 149 2.37 -9.54 -9.58
C GLY A 149 3.40 -9.00 -10.57
N MET A 150 4.41 -8.27 -10.08
CA MET A 150 5.50 -7.73 -10.88
C MET A 150 6.41 -8.83 -11.45
N ILE A 151 6.91 -9.75 -10.61
CA ILE A 151 7.89 -10.76 -11.04
C ILE A 151 7.28 -11.84 -11.95
N PHE A 152 6.04 -12.25 -11.67
CA PHE A 152 5.34 -13.26 -12.47
C PHE A 152 4.55 -12.66 -13.64
N ARG A 153 4.61 -11.32 -13.82
CA ARG A 153 3.86 -10.58 -14.85
C ARG A 153 2.36 -10.94 -14.83
N LYS A 154 1.80 -11.06 -13.62
CA LYS A 154 0.42 -11.52 -13.38
C LYS A 154 -0.28 -10.59 -12.40
N GLU A 155 -1.04 -9.64 -12.93
CA GLU A 155 -1.69 -8.60 -12.14
C GLU A 155 -3.23 -8.71 -12.21
N PRO A 156 -3.93 -8.94 -11.08
CA PRO A 156 -3.40 -9.25 -9.75
C PRO A 156 -2.91 -10.70 -9.63
N PHE A 157 -1.99 -10.96 -8.70
CA PHE A 157 -1.43 -12.31 -8.51
C PHE A 157 -2.48 -13.31 -7.98
N PHE A 158 -3.24 -12.89 -6.96
CA PHE A 158 -4.40 -13.62 -6.43
C PHE A 158 -5.68 -12.94 -6.90
N TYR A 159 -6.41 -13.59 -7.81
CA TYR A 159 -7.59 -13.03 -8.46
C TYR A 159 -8.87 -13.72 -8.00
N GLY A 160 -9.37 -13.35 -6.82
CA GLY A 160 -10.64 -13.82 -6.26
C GLY A 160 -11.83 -12.94 -6.66
N HIS A 161 -12.97 -13.53 -7.01
CA HIS A 161 -14.15 -12.75 -7.40
C HIS A 161 -14.85 -12.04 -6.21
N ASP A 162 -14.73 -12.61 -5.00
CA ASP A 162 -15.14 -12.05 -3.73
C ASP A 162 -14.12 -12.38 -2.62
N ASN A 163 -14.40 -12.02 -1.37
CA ASN A 163 -13.46 -12.26 -0.27
C ASN A 163 -13.29 -13.75 0.06
N ASN A 164 -14.35 -14.57 -0.11
CA ASN A 164 -14.26 -16.01 0.16
C ASN A 164 -13.43 -16.69 -0.93
N ASP A 165 -13.67 -16.37 -2.19
CA ASP A 165 -12.86 -16.89 -3.30
C ASP A 165 -11.43 -16.36 -3.26
N GLN A 166 -11.20 -15.13 -2.78
CA GLN A 166 -9.84 -14.61 -2.55
C GLN A 166 -9.04 -15.52 -1.61
N LEU A 167 -9.64 -15.94 -0.49
CA LEU A 167 -9.01 -16.88 0.45
C LEU A 167 -8.74 -18.24 -0.22
N VAL A 168 -9.67 -18.72 -1.06
CA VAL A 168 -9.48 -19.95 -1.85
C VAL A 168 -8.31 -19.81 -2.84
N LYS A 169 -8.14 -18.67 -3.51
CA LYS A 169 -6.99 -18.45 -4.41
C LYS A 169 -5.67 -18.48 -3.65
N ILE A 170 -5.64 -17.88 -2.46
CA ILE A 170 -4.46 -17.88 -1.59
C ILE A 170 -4.12 -19.31 -1.18
N ALA A 171 -5.07 -20.07 -0.65
CA ALA A 171 -4.87 -21.44 -0.21
C ALA A 171 -4.45 -22.41 -1.34
N LYS A 172 -4.85 -22.13 -2.58
CA LYS A 172 -4.50 -22.96 -3.76
C LYS A 172 -3.10 -22.69 -4.31
N ALA A 173 -2.43 -21.61 -3.91
CA ALA A 173 -1.07 -21.36 -4.38
C ALA A 173 -0.12 -22.41 -3.79
N GLN A 174 0.32 -23.34 -4.64
CA GLN A 174 1.30 -24.35 -4.24
C GLN A 174 2.71 -23.75 -4.21
N PRO A 175 3.61 -24.25 -3.34
CA PRO A 175 5.03 -23.86 -3.29
C PRO A 175 5.76 -23.99 -4.63
N LYS A 176 5.29 -24.85 -5.55
CA LYS A 176 5.92 -25.04 -6.87
C LYS A 176 5.91 -23.79 -7.76
N THR A 177 5.02 -22.83 -7.51
CA THR A 177 5.00 -21.54 -8.20
C THR A 177 6.14 -20.60 -7.76
N LEU A 178 6.76 -20.84 -6.60
CA LEU A 178 7.85 -20.05 -6.03
C LEU A 178 9.26 -20.61 -6.34
N VAL A 179 9.33 -21.83 -6.91
CA VAL A 179 10.61 -22.54 -7.17
C VAL A 179 11.15 -22.27 -8.59
N GLN A 180 10.48 -21.44 -9.40
CA GLN A 180 10.96 -21.06 -10.74
C GLN A 180 11.71 -19.72 -10.79
N ILE A 181 12.25 -19.25 -9.66
CA ILE A 181 13.23 -18.18 -9.66
C ILE A 181 14.62 -18.83 -9.81
N HIS A 182 14.98 -19.16 -11.06
CA HIS A 182 16.34 -19.51 -11.47
C HIS A 182 16.77 -18.57 -12.59
#